data_AF-A0A9D1BW29-F1
#
_entry.id   AF-A0A9D1BW29-F1
#
_cell.length_a   1.000
_cell.length_b   1.000
_cell.length_c   1.000
_cell.angle_alpha   90.00
_cell.angle_beta   90.00
_cell.angle_gamma   90.00
#
_symmetry.space_group_name_H-M   'P 1'
#
loop_
_entity.id
_entity.type
_entity.pdbx_description
1 polymer ?
#
loop_
_entity_poly.entity_id
_entity_poly.type
_entity_poly.pdbx_seq_one_letter_code
_entity_poly.pdbx_strand_id
1 'polypeptide(L)'
;MTGFEDSIKSLEKPPYTMRFIHLLVLLLFSCTLWANTDSLDVKMQENNTAFANSLSVPFGGGSEIEIDSSEQVLLRTAQSLTQAKNTKEALEQYQNLLALLLPNLDKEDILANPTDSDLDFPSPLLIYTLSEKAKLLESLADGIDKKNTSLQAALSCRELVVAALFQLRQSYHGKQLSYNNTLSERKEEQAAIRLAYSLYEKTNDPSFLLRCFRLMERSKKTALSYALIHPHDFRLANLPSVELKEMASLKKNVIRAKAKWVNALHHKTAIPEKQLTSLEENYLKGKKHFLKKISSFSKKYPQIYALLYNESIVTVGEIQNRLERPEQVFLSYYNTDDYLYGFVITRSGLKAKRIEKTENLDTQIFQLHQILQSNKEETHDCAEFNNLALQLYQQLLQPFEPLQEELIIVPDGAIGYVPFNALLTEAPTKTCAFSSYSFLLHKYQISMHYSSEEFAKDAFAKNKKTWGRFMAISEDDKSYVHTLVKQLGGNWIKRERSTEDLLVKTMHVHPLLLFANEVVSYNGDERSRSPLLWLADQS
;
A
#
# COMPACT_ATOMS: atom_id res chain seq x y z
N MET A 1 -31.06 6.56 35.24
CA MET A 1 -30.57 7.56 34.27
C MET A 1 -29.80 8.73 34.91
N THR A 2 -29.92 9.00 36.22
CA THR A 2 -29.26 10.15 36.86
C THR A 2 -27.81 9.95 37.31
N GLY A 3 -27.31 8.72 37.44
CA GLY A 3 -25.90 8.46 37.82
C GLY A 3 -24.89 8.41 36.67
N PHE A 4 -25.36 8.41 35.41
CA PHE A 4 -24.51 8.27 34.22
C PHE A 4 -23.97 9.61 33.71
N GLU A 5 -24.73 10.70 33.86
CA GLU A 5 -24.31 12.04 33.43
C GLU A 5 -23.22 12.64 34.33
N ASP A 6 -23.24 12.34 35.62
CA ASP A 6 -22.24 12.85 36.58
C ASP A 6 -20.86 12.20 36.40
N SER A 7 -20.81 10.97 35.86
CA SER A 7 -19.55 10.27 35.55
C SER A 7 -18.87 10.79 34.28
N ILE A 8 -19.61 11.48 33.40
CA ILE A 8 -19.12 11.98 32.10
C ILE A 8 -18.50 13.38 32.24
N LYS A 9 -18.91 14.17 33.23
CA LYS A 9 -18.42 15.55 33.44
C LYS A 9 -17.03 15.65 34.10
N SER A 10 -16.52 14.58 34.70
CA SER A 10 -15.28 14.62 35.51
C SER A 10 -14.00 14.16 34.80
N LEU A 11 -14.07 13.74 33.53
CA LEU A 11 -12.91 13.23 32.79
C LEU A 11 -12.25 14.34 31.97
N GLU A 12 -11.17 14.93 32.52
CA GLU A 12 -10.26 15.81 31.80
C GLU A 12 -9.73 15.15 30.52
N LYS A 13 -9.45 15.96 29.49
CA LYS A 13 -9.03 15.55 28.13
C LYS A 13 -7.56 15.07 28.08
N PRO A 14 -7.25 13.80 27.81
CA PRO A 14 -5.97 13.39 27.23
C PRO A 14 -6.03 13.36 25.68
N PRO A 15 -4.89 13.20 24.98
CA PRO A 15 -4.85 13.20 23.52
C PRO A 15 -5.17 11.80 22.95
N TYR A 16 -6.16 11.71 22.06
CA TYR A 16 -6.79 10.46 21.60
C TYR A 16 -6.69 10.32 20.07
N THR A 17 -6.01 9.29 19.54
CA THR A 17 -6.01 9.09 18.06
C THR A 17 -5.76 7.66 17.53
N MET A 18 -5.17 6.70 18.27
CA MET A 18 -4.74 5.41 17.66
C MET A 18 -5.86 4.42 17.30
N ARG A 19 -6.99 4.42 18.02
CA ARG A 19 -8.09 3.45 17.81
C ARG A 19 -8.99 3.75 16.60
N PHE A 20 -8.96 4.98 16.10
CA PHE A 20 -9.84 5.43 15.02
C PHE A 20 -9.41 4.90 13.64
N ILE A 21 -8.10 4.72 13.43
CA ILE A 21 -7.52 4.29 12.14
C ILE A 21 -7.84 2.82 11.84
N HIS A 22 -7.86 1.95 12.87
CA HIS A 22 -8.09 0.51 12.71
C HIS A 22 -9.51 0.18 12.21
N LEU A 23 -10.52 0.94 12.65
CA LEU A 23 -11.91 0.73 12.23
C LEU A 23 -12.20 1.29 10.83
N LEU A 24 -11.50 2.37 10.44
CA LEU A 24 -11.71 3.07 9.17
C LEU A 24 -11.19 2.27 7.97
N VAL A 25 -10.15 1.44 8.18
CA VAL A 25 -9.58 0.54 7.17
C VAL A 25 -10.49 -0.67 6.90
N LEU A 26 -11.19 -1.19 7.91
CA LEU A 26 -12.18 -2.29 7.75
C LEU A 26 -13.35 -1.90 6.82
N LEU A 27 -13.73 -0.63 6.79
CA LEU A 27 -14.86 -0.11 6.00
C LEU A 27 -14.51 0.15 4.52
N LEU A 28 -13.24 0.37 4.19
CA LEU A 28 -12.80 0.68 2.82
C LEU A 28 -12.64 -0.57 1.95
N PHE A 29 -12.32 -1.72 2.55
CA PHE A 29 -12.24 -2.97 1.82
C PHE A 29 -13.61 -3.45 1.35
N SER A 30 -14.72 -3.25 2.05
CA SER A 30 -16.04 -3.66 1.50
C SER A 30 -16.47 -2.89 0.24
N CYS A 31 -15.85 -1.73 -0.08
CA CYS A 31 -16.32 -0.83 -1.12
C CYS A 31 -15.65 -0.96 -2.50
N THR A 32 -14.44 -1.53 -2.59
CA THR A 32 -13.61 -1.44 -3.82
C THR A 32 -14.04 -2.36 -4.96
N LEU A 33 -14.94 -3.34 -4.72
CA LEU A 33 -15.48 -4.23 -5.76
C LEU A 33 -16.74 -3.69 -6.44
N TRP A 34 -17.50 -2.77 -5.82
CA TRP A 34 -18.76 -2.30 -6.38
C TRP A 34 -18.64 -1.17 -7.41
N ALA A 35 -17.46 -0.58 -7.58
CA ALA A 35 -17.28 0.64 -8.39
C ALA A 35 -16.47 0.48 -9.68
N ASN A 36 -15.92 -0.71 -10.01
CA ASN A 36 -14.83 -0.76 -11.00
C ASN A 36 -14.84 -1.85 -12.06
N THR A 37 -15.93 -2.58 -12.31
CA THR A 37 -15.96 -3.52 -13.45
C THR A 37 -16.24 -2.83 -14.79
N ASP A 38 -17.04 -1.77 -14.81
CA ASP A 38 -17.61 -1.27 -16.08
C ASP A 38 -16.83 -0.11 -16.74
N SER A 39 -15.82 0.45 -16.06
CA SER A 39 -15.13 1.67 -16.54
C SER A 39 -13.66 1.48 -16.96
N LEU A 40 -13.09 0.29 -16.73
CA LEU A 40 -11.68 0.00 -17.03
C LEU A 40 -11.44 -0.44 -18.48
N ASP A 41 -12.36 -1.19 -19.09
CA ASP A 41 -12.17 -1.70 -20.46
C ASP A 41 -12.39 -0.64 -21.55
N VAL A 42 -13.31 0.31 -21.34
CA VAL A 42 -13.65 1.31 -22.37
C VAL A 42 -12.58 2.40 -22.51
N LYS A 43 -11.78 2.66 -21.46
CA LYS A 43 -10.72 3.70 -21.49
C LYS A 43 -9.35 3.22 -21.97
N MET A 44 -9.13 1.91 -22.11
CA MET A 44 -7.87 1.38 -22.62
C MET A 44 -7.77 1.46 -24.16
N GLN A 45 -8.89 1.49 -24.89
CA GLN A 45 -8.86 1.53 -26.36
C GLN A 45 -8.70 2.93 -26.96
N GLU A 46 -9.21 3.99 -26.32
CA GLU A 46 -9.10 5.35 -26.86
C GLU A 46 -7.71 6.00 -26.65
N ASN A 47 -6.89 5.46 -25.75
CA ASN A 47 -5.56 6.02 -25.45
C ASN A 47 -4.43 5.46 -26.32
N ASN A 48 -4.66 4.49 -27.21
CA ASN A 48 -3.57 3.94 -28.04
C ASN A 48 -3.29 4.73 -29.34
N THR A 49 -4.17 5.66 -29.74
CA THR A 49 -4.05 6.34 -31.05
C THR A 49 -3.59 7.80 -30.98
N ALA A 50 -3.41 8.38 -29.78
CA ALA A 50 -2.98 9.78 -29.60
C ALA A 50 -1.49 9.95 -29.19
N PHE A 51 -0.73 8.87 -29.02
CA PHE A 51 0.63 8.88 -28.46
C PHE A 51 1.78 9.21 -29.44
N ALA A 52 1.49 9.56 -30.70
CA ALA A 52 2.55 9.65 -31.71
C ALA A 52 3.31 10.99 -31.77
N ASN A 53 2.86 12.09 -31.13
CA ASN A 53 3.42 13.42 -31.39
C ASN A 53 3.62 14.37 -30.19
N SER A 54 3.59 13.90 -28.93
CA SER A 54 3.94 14.73 -27.76
C SER A 54 5.06 14.10 -26.93
N LEU A 55 6.17 14.86 -26.74
CA LEU A 55 7.29 14.51 -25.86
C LEU A 55 6.84 14.59 -24.40
N SER A 56 6.15 13.55 -23.93
CA SER A 56 5.86 13.37 -22.51
C SER A 56 6.58 12.11 -22.01
N VAL A 57 7.38 12.27 -20.96
CA VAL A 57 7.89 11.11 -20.21
C VAL A 57 6.65 10.39 -19.67
N PRO A 58 6.49 9.06 -19.86
CA PRO A 58 5.22 8.36 -19.65
C PRO A 58 4.75 8.25 -18.18
N PHE A 59 5.34 9.02 -17.26
CA PHE A 59 4.92 9.12 -15.88
C PHE A 59 3.94 10.28 -15.69
N GLY A 60 2.64 9.98 -15.77
CA GLY A 60 1.61 10.61 -14.96
C GLY A 60 1.50 12.14 -15.00
N GLY A 61 0.73 12.64 -15.97
CA GLY A 61 -0.19 13.75 -15.73
C GLY A 61 0.29 15.12 -16.17
N GLY A 62 0.44 15.32 -17.49
CA GLY A 62 0.16 16.58 -18.20
C GLY A 62 0.92 17.85 -17.82
N SER A 63 1.79 17.83 -16.80
CA SER A 63 2.73 18.92 -16.59
C SER A 63 3.91 18.68 -17.52
N GLU A 64 4.01 19.48 -18.58
CA GLU A 64 5.23 19.65 -19.36
C GLU A 64 6.38 19.90 -18.38
N ILE A 65 7.20 18.88 -18.17
CA ILE A 65 8.51 19.08 -17.59
C ILE A 65 9.29 19.69 -18.74
N GLU A 66 9.73 20.94 -18.59
CA GLU A 66 10.72 21.53 -19.48
C GLU A 66 11.99 20.67 -19.37
N ILE A 67 12.13 19.72 -20.29
CA ILE A 67 13.35 18.93 -20.48
C ILE A 67 14.32 19.84 -21.23
N ASP A 68 15.52 20.04 -20.69
CA ASP A 68 16.53 20.88 -21.35
C ASP A 68 16.97 20.29 -22.70
N SER A 69 17.45 21.12 -23.61
CA SER A 69 17.94 20.67 -24.93
C SER A 69 19.00 19.57 -24.82
N SER A 70 19.89 19.62 -23.84
CA SER A 70 20.92 18.61 -23.61
C SER A 70 20.36 17.28 -23.08
N GLU A 71 19.45 17.34 -22.11
CA GLU A 71 18.69 16.20 -21.59
C GLU A 71 17.87 15.53 -22.71
N GLN A 72 17.22 16.31 -23.58
CA GLN A 72 16.44 15.81 -24.71
C GLN A 72 17.31 15.08 -25.74
N VAL A 73 18.49 15.62 -26.04
CA VAL A 73 19.42 15.00 -27.00
C VAL A 73 19.91 13.64 -26.46
N LEU A 74 20.35 13.59 -25.20
CA LEU A 74 20.79 12.33 -24.57
C LEU A 74 19.65 11.31 -24.51
N LEU A 75 18.46 11.73 -24.08
CA LEU A 75 17.28 10.89 -24.00
C LEU A 75 16.91 10.28 -25.36
N ARG A 76 16.82 11.10 -26.42
CA ARG A 76 16.50 10.62 -27.78
C ARG A 76 17.56 9.68 -28.32
N THR A 77 18.83 9.97 -28.05
CA THR A 77 19.95 9.12 -28.48
C THR A 77 19.87 7.76 -27.79
N ALA A 78 19.68 7.74 -26.46
CA ALA A 78 19.53 6.52 -25.68
C ALA A 78 18.31 5.68 -26.14
N GLN A 79 17.17 6.33 -26.39
CA GLN A 79 15.96 5.66 -26.90
C GLN A 79 16.17 5.06 -28.29
N SER A 80 16.81 5.79 -29.21
CA SER A 80 17.14 5.31 -30.55
C SER A 80 18.07 4.09 -30.49
N LEU A 81 19.12 4.14 -29.66
CA LEU A 81 20.05 3.03 -29.46
C LEU A 81 19.37 1.81 -28.84
N THR A 82 18.45 2.03 -27.90
CA THR A 82 17.64 0.96 -27.29
C THR A 82 16.78 0.27 -28.34
N GLN A 83 16.11 1.02 -29.21
CA GLN A 83 15.32 0.48 -30.33
C GLN A 83 16.19 -0.28 -31.34
N ALA A 84 17.40 0.22 -31.59
CA ALA A 84 18.39 -0.45 -32.44
C ALA A 84 19.05 -1.68 -31.78
N LYS A 85 18.67 -2.03 -30.54
CA LYS A 85 19.25 -3.12 -29.73
C LYS A 85 20.76 -2.96 -29.46
N ASN A 86 21.27 -1.74 -29.49
CA ASN A 86 22.64 -1.45 -29.09
C ASN A 86 22.71 -1.20 -27.57
N THR A 87 22.57 -2.28 -26.79
CA THR A 87 22.39 -2.23 -25.34
C THR A 87 23.51 -1.49 -24.60
N LYS A 88 24.78 -1.70 -25.00
CA LYS A 88 25.92 -1.08 -24.30
C LYS A 88 25.97 0.42 -24.52
N GLU A 89 25.86 0.87 -25.78
CA GLU A 89 25.87 2.31 -26.08
C GLU A 89 24.63 3.00 -25.51
N ALA A 90 23.47 2.34 -25.51
CA ALA A 90 22.27 2.85 -24.85
C ALA A 90 22.49 3.05 -23.34
N LEU A 91 23.11 2.07 -22.66
CA LEU A 91 23.47 2.19 -21.23
C LEU A 91 24.42 3.36 -20.97
N GLU A 92 25.42 3.56 -21.81
CA GLU A 92 26.34 4.70 -21.72
C GLU A 92 25.58 6.03 -21.84
N GLN A 93 24.63 6.14 -22.76
CA GLN A 93 23.81 7.36 -22.89
C GLN A 93 22.87 7.58 -21.70
N TYR A 94 22.23 6.52 -21.17
CA TYR A 94 21.44 6.64 -19.95
C TYR A 94 22.31 6.97 -18.73
N GLN A 95 23.55 6.46 -18.64
CA GLN A 95 24.50 6.82 -17.58
C GLN A 95 24.91 8.28 -17.66
N ASN A 96 25.19 8.78 -18.87
CA ASN A 96 25.46 10.20 -19.11
C ASN A 96 24.26 11.08 -18.70
N LEU A 97 23.04 10.64 -19.02
CA LEU A 97 21.82 11.34 -18.60
C LEU A 97 21.66 11.32 -17.07
N LEU A 98 21.97 10.21 -16.39
CA LEU A 98 21.97 10.17 -14.92
C LEU A 98 23.02 11.11 -14.32
N ALA A 99 24.24 11.14 -14.85
CA ALA A 99 25.29 12.04 -14.39
C ALA A 99 24.94 13.52 -14.64
N LEU A 100 24.15 13.81 -15.68
CA LEU A 100 23.58 15.13 -15.91
C LEU A 100 22.55 15.47 -14.82
N LEU A 101 21.67 14.55 -14.46
CA LEU A 101 20.65 14.78 -13.42
C LEU A 101 21.24 14.79 -12.00
N LEU A 102 22.33 14.07 -11.79
CA LEU A 102 23.01 13.85 -10.51
C LEU A 102 24.53 14.09 -10.70
N PRO A 103 25.00 15.34 -10.57
CA PRO A 103 26.38 15.73 -10.92
C PRO A 103 27.51 14.99 -10.18
N ASN A 104 27.21 14.33 -9.06
CA ASN A 104 28.18 13.56 -8.27
C ASN A 104 28.27 12.09 -8.70
N LEU A 105 27.43 11.62 -9.61
CA LEU A 105 27.43 10.24 -10.08
C LEU A 105 28.60 10.00 -11.03
N ASP A 106 29.26 8.85 -10.89
CA ASP A 106 30.28 8.40 -11.83
C ASP A 106 29.66 8.12 -13.19
N LYS A 107 30.07 8.89 -14.22
CA LYS A 107 29.56 8.76 -15.58
C LYS A 107 30.20 7.62 -16.38
N GLU A 108 31.37 7.13 -15.97
CA GLU A 108 32.16 6.17 -16.75
C GLU A 108 31.78 4.73 -16.42
N ASP A 109 31.40 4.47 -15.17
CA ASP A 109 30.92 3.16 -14.74
C ASP A 109 29.40 3.01 -14.98
N ILE A 110 29.03 2.25 -16.02
CA ILE A 110 27.64 1.94 -16.34
C ILE A 110 26.92 1.15 -15.22
N LEU A 111 27.64 0.51 -14.31
CA LEU A 111 27.08 -0.20 -13.16
C LEU A 111 26.94 0.72 -11.93
N ALA A 112 27.61 1.87 -11.91
CA ALA A 112 27.53 2.82 -10.80
C ALA A 112 26.13 3.42 -10.71
N ASN A 113 25.55 3.35 -9.51
CA ASN A 113 24.22 3.83 -9.21
C ASN A 113 24.26 4.91 -8.14
N PRO A 114 23.31 5.86 -8.16
CA PRO A 114 23.22 6.84 -7.10
C PRO A 114 22.81 6.20 -5.78
N THR A 115 23.06 6.92 -4.69
CA THR A 115 22.64 6.52 -3.34
C THR A 115 21.26 7.10 -3.01
N ASP A 116 20.60 6.60 -1.97
CA ASP A 116 19.35 7.18 -1.47
C ASP A 116 19.49 8.67 -1.11
N SER A 117 20.68 9.10 -0.66
CA SER A 117 20.95 10.52 -0.38
C SER A 117 20.96 11.41 -1.62
N ASP A 118 21.23 10.84 -2.80
CA ASP A 118 21.23 11.58 -4.06
C ASP A 118 19.81 11.80 -4.61
N LEU A 119 18.84 10.99 -4.15
CA LEU A 119 17.43 11.03 -4.57
C LEU A 119 16.61 12.17 -3.93
N ASP A 120 17.24 13.16 -3.30
CA ASP A 120 16.52 14.26 -2.67
C ASP A 120 15.69 15.06 -3.71
N PHE A 121 14.36 15.02 -3.61
CA PHE A 121 13.43 15.64 -4.57
C PHE A 121 13.61 15.12 -6.02
N PRO A 122 13.26 13.85 -6.29
CA PRO A 122 13.52 13.22 -7.59
C PRO A 122 12.58 13.78 -8.67
N SER A 123 13.09 13.93 -9.89
CA SER A 123 12.29 14.31 -11.06
C SER A 123 11.71 13.07 -11.77
N PRO A 124 10.59 13.20 -12.50
CA PRO A 124 10.08 12.09 -13.33
C PRO A 124 11.08 11.60 -14.39
N LEU A 125 11.92 12.50 -14.93
CA LEU A 125 12.98 12.13 -15.85
C LEU A 125 14.05 11.24 -15.18
N LEU A 126 14.41 11.51 -13.93
CA LEU A 126 15.33 10.66 -13.17
C LEU A 126 14.75 9.25 -12.97
N ILE A 127 13.47 9.15 -12.61
CA ILE A 127 12.78 7.87 -12.43
C ILE A 127 12.76 7.08 -13.73
N TYR A 128 12.41 7.73 -14.85
CA TYR A 128 12.42 7.10 -16.17
C TYR A 128 13.82 6.62 -16.56
N THR A 129 14.84 7.46 -16.38
CA THR A 129 16.23 7.14 -16.73
C THR A 129 16.74 5.93 -15.92
N LEU A 130 16.44 5.88 -14.62
CA LEU A 130 16.79 4.74 -13.77
C LEU A 130 16.05 3.46 -14.18
N SER A 131 14.76 3.55 -14.54
CA SER A 131 13.97 2.40 -15.01
C SER A 131 14.52 1.83 -16.32
N GLU A 132 14.79 2.68 -17.32
CA GLU A 132 15.36 2.23 -18.60
C GLU A 132 16.77 1.64 -18.43
N LYS A 133 17.60 2.27 -17.59
CA LYS A 133 18.91 1.70 -17.22
C LYS A 133 18.74 0.30 -16.61
N ALA A 134 17.82 0.12 -15.67
CA ALA A 134 17.58 -1.18 -15.03
C ALA A 134 17.19 -2.25 -16.05
N LYS A 135 16.26 -1.94 -16.97
CA LYS A 135 15.82 -2.86 -18.03
C LYS A 135 16.97 -3.29 -18.94
N LEU A 136 17.84 -2.35 -19.33
CA LEU A 136 19.00 -2.66 -20.16
C LEU A 136 20.04 -3.50 -19.41
N LEU A 137 20.29 -3.22 -18.13
CA LEU A 137 21.18 -4.03 -17.29
C LEU A 137 20.65 -5.47 -17.10
N GLU A 138 19.33 -5.62 -16.97
CA GLU A 138 18.70 -6.95 -16.95
C GLU A 138 18.89 -7.67 -18.29
N SER A 139 18.71 -6.99 -19.42
CA SER A 139 18.92 -7.58 -20.75
C SER A 139 20.37 -8.01 -20.99
N LEU A 140 21.33 -7.30 -20.39
CA LEU A 140 22.77 -7.59 -20.51
C LEU A 140 23.17 -8.85 -19.74
N ALA A 141 22.43 -9.20 -18.69
CA ALA A 141 22.74 -10.33 -17.84
C ALA A 141 22.64 -11.67 -18.57
N ASP A 142 21.82 -11.77 -19.62
CA ASP A 142 21.53 -13.03 -20.33
C ASP A 142 22.62 -13.49 -21.30
N GLY A 143 23.83 -12.93 -21.27
CA GLY A 143 24.95 -13.40 -22.11
C GLY A 143 26.36 -13.30 -21.55
N ILE A 144 26.60 -12.50 -20.50
CA ILE A 144 27.96 -12.13 -20.07
C ILE A 144 28.14 -12.15 -18.53
N ASP A 145 27.05 -12.11 -17.75
CA ASP A 145 27.11 -11.83 -16.30
C ASP A 145 27.33 -13.07 -15.42
N LYS A 146 28.53 -13.64 -15.46
CA LYS A 146 28.91 -14.83 -14.66
C LYS A 146 28.80 -14.64 -13.13
N LYS A 147 28.63 -13.40 -12.63
CA LYS A 147 28.58 -13.07 -11.18
C LYS A 147 27.28 -12.39 -10.74
N ASN A 148 26.26 -12.26 -11.59
CA ASN A 148 25.04 -11.48 -11.33
C ASN A 148 25.30 -10.00 -10.97
N THR A 149 26.44 -9.45 -11.38
CA THR A 149 26.85 -8.07 -11.12
C THR A 149 25.93 -7.05 -11.80
N SER A 150 25.54 -7.30 -13.04
CA SER A 150 24.60 -6.46 -13.78
C SER A 150 23.19 -6.57 -13.19
N LEU A 151 22.77 -7.77 -12.77
CA LEU A 151 21.48 -7.96 -12.09
C LEU A 151 21.41 -7.27 -10.73
N GLN A 152 22.50 -7.29 -9.95
CA GLN A 152 22.56 -6.55 -8.69
C GLN A 152 22.53 -5.05 -8.91
N ALA A 153 23.26 -4.54 -9.91
CA ALA A 153 23.19 -3.13 -10.30
C ALA A 153 21.77 -2.76 -10.77
N ALA A 154 21.11 -3.62 -11.57
CA ALA A 154 19.73 -3.43 -11.99
C ALA A 154 18.76 -3.41 -10.80
N LEU A 155 18.91 -4.32 -9.84
CA LEU A 155 18.07 -4.34 -8.64
C LEU A 155 18.25 -3.05 -7.83
N SER A 156 19.47 -2.59 -7.66
CA SER A 156 19.73 -1.30 -7.00
C SER A 156 19.07 -0.14 -7.76
N CYS A 157 19.12 -0.10 -9.10
CA CYS A 157 18.36 0.89 -9.88
C CYS A 157 16.85 0.82 -9.60
N ARG A 158 16.29 -0.39 -9.58
CA ARG A 158 14.85 -0.59 -9.33
C ARG A 158 14.43 -0.18 -7.92
N GLU A 159 15.26 -0.46 -6.91
CA GLU A 159 15.01 0.00 -5.54
C GLU A 159 14.99 1.53 -5.44
N LEU A 160 15.91 2.20 -6.14
CA LEU A 160 15.96 3.66 -6.25
C LEU A 160 14.72 4.21 -6.99
N VAL A 161 14.25 3.52 -8.04
CA VAL A 161 12.98 3.86 -8.72
C VAL A 161 11.81 3.79 -7.74
N VAL A 162 11.67 2.71 -6.98
CA VAL A 162 10.59 2.56 -5.98
C VAL A 162 10.68 3.63 -4.90
N ALA A 163 11.89 3.96 -4.43
CA ALA A 163 12.11 5.03 -3.46
C ALA A 163 11.72 6.40 -4.03
N ALA A 164 12.14 6.68 -5.27
CA ALA A 164 11.84 7.93 -5.95
C ALA A 164 10.34 8.08 -6.25
N LEU A 165 9.64 7.01 -6.64
CA LEU A 165 8.18 6.99 -6.83
C LEU A 165 7.43 7.30 -5.53
N PHE A 166 7.89 6.79 -4.39
CA PHE A 166 7.32 7.15 -3.09
C PHE A 166 7.44 8.65 -2.82
N GLN A 167 8.61 9.25 -3.05
CA GLN A 167 8.80 10.69 -2.86
C GLN A 167 8.04 11.53 -3.88
N LEU A 168 7.99 11.10 -5.14
CA LEU A 168 7.26 11.79 -6.20
C LEU A 168 5.77 11.90 -5.85
N ARG A 169 5.17 10.80 -5.35
CA ARG A 169 3.76 10.75 -4.93
C ARG A 169 3.41 11.80 -3.87
N GLN A 170 4.31 12.11 -2.94
CA GLN A 170 4.12 13.18 -1.94
C GLN A 170 3.99 14.59 -2.55
N SER A 171 4.35 14.76 -3.82
CA SER A 171 4.22 16.03 -4.55
C SER A 171 2.81 16.24 -5.14
N TYR A 172 1.96 15.22 -5.12
CA TYR A 172 0.59 15.28 -5.62
C TYR A 172 -0.43 15.28 -4.47
N HIS A 173 -1.61 15.84 -4.72
CA HIS A 173 -2.76 15.84 -3.81
C HIS A 173 -4.05 15.73 -4.61
N GLY A 174 -5.14 15.30 -3.98
CA GLY A 174 -6.45 15.23 -4.64
C GLY A 174 -6.46 14.28 -5.85
N LYS A 175 -7.17 14.66 -6.92
CA LYS A 175 -7.31 13.85 -8.15
C LYS A 175 -5.98 13.57 -8.86
N GLN A 176 -4.95 14.40 -8.69
CA GLN A 176 -3.64 14.18 -9.32
C GLN A 176 -2.84 13.06 -8.63
N LEU A 177 -3.00 12.88 -7.31
CA LEU A 177 -2.44 11.73 -6.59
C LEU A 177 -3.07 10.41 -7.08
N SER A 178 -4.36 10.48 -7.43
CA SER A 178 -5.16 9.35 -7.95
C SER A 178 -4.80 8.94 -9.37
N TYR A 179 -4.60 9.92 -10.25
CA TYR A 179 -4.14 9.65 -11.61
C TYR A 179 -2.74 9.05 -11.64
N ASN A 180 -1.84 9.39 -10.71
CA ASN A 180 -0.44 8.96 -10.78
C ASN A 180 -0.15 7.60 -10.14
N ASN A 181 -1.00 7.09 -9.24
CA ASN A 181 -0.96 5.69 -8.81
C ASN A 181 -1.49 4.73 -9.91
N THR A 182 -0.99 4.92 -11.14
CA THR A 182 -1.33 4.17 -12.33
C THR A 182 -0.85 2.72 -12.22
N LEU A 183 -1.42 1.85 -13.05
CA LEU A 183 -0.88 0.52 -13.32
C LEU A 183 0.61 0.55 -13.67
N SER A 184 1.13 1.64 -14.26
CA SER A 184 2.54 1.78 -14.63
C SER A 184 3.49 1.84 -13.42
N GLU A 185 3.16 2.64 -12.40
CA GLU A 185 4.00 2.72 -11.18
C GLU A 185 4.02 1.39 -10.42
N ARG A 186 2.88 0.70 -10.35
CA ARG A 186 2.81 -0.65 -9.76
C ARG A 186 3.64 -1.66 -10.56
N LYS A 187 3.69 -1.57 -11.88
CA LYS A 187 4.54 -2.45 -12.71
C LYS A 187 6.02 -2.29 -12.38
N GLU A 188 6.49 -1.08 -12.10
CA GLU A 188 7.88 -0.86 -11.68
C GLU A 188 8.18 -1.47 -10.30
N GLU A 189 7.26 -1.32 -9.34
CA GLU A 189 7.37 -1.98 -8.02
C GLU A 189 7.39 -3.51 -8.16
N GLN A 190 6.49 -4.08 -8.96
CA GLN A 190 6.43 -5.51 -9.24
C GLN A 190 7.69 -6.01 -9.95
N ALA A 191 8.26 -5.24 -10.87
CA ALA A 191 9.50 -5.59 -11.54
C ALA A 191 10.70 -5.61 -10.56
N ALA A 192 10.75 -4.69 -9.59
CA ALA A 192 11.75 -4.70 -8.52
C ALA A 192 11.64 -5.98 -7.66
N ILE A 193 10.42 -6.33 -7.26
CA ILE A 193 10.12 -7.53 -6.46
C ILE A 193 10.50 -8.81 -7.23
N ARG A 194 10.12 -8.88 -8.51
CA ARG A 194 10.41 -10.01 -9.41
C ARG A 194 11.92 -10.22 -9.55
N LEU A 195 12.68 -9.14 -9.75
CA LEU A 195 14.13 -9.20 -9.89
C LEU A 195 14.82 -9.60 -8.56
N ALA A 196 14.38 -9.05 -7.43
CA ALA A 196 14.88 -9.43 -6.11
C ALA A 196 14.66 -10.93 -5.84
N TYR A 197 13.46 -11.44 -6.11
CA TYR A 197 13.15 -12.84 -5.93
C TYR A 197 13.95 -13.75 -6.88
N SER A 198 14.10 -13.35 -8.14
CA SER A 198 14.90 -14.11 -9.12
C SER A 198 16.38 -14.17 -8.75
N LEU A 199 16.93 -13.10 -8.15
CA LEU A 199 18.28 -13.11 -7.58
C LEU A 199 18.38 -14.06 -6.38
N TYR A 200 17.37 -14.10 -5.51
CA TYR A 200 17.29 -15.09 -4.43
C TYR A 200 17.27 -16.52 -4.99
N GLU A 201 16.44 -16.83 -5.98
CA GLU A 201 16.39 -18.17 -6.59
C GLU A 201 17.74 -18.57 -7.22
N LYS A 202 18.43 -17.65 -7.89
CA LYS A 202 19.72 -17.90 -8.54
C LYS A 202 20.88 -18.08 -7.56
N THR A 203 20.86 -17.37 -6.43
CA THR A 203 22.03 -17.29 -5.52
C THR A 203 21.82 -18.01 -4.19
N ASN A 204 20.57 -18.25 -3.80
CA ASN A 204 20.15 -18.70 -2.48
C ASN A 204 20.62 -17.78 -1.33
N ASP A 205 20.97 -16.51 -1.62
CA ASP A 205 21.36 -15.53 -0.61
C ASP A 205 20.10 -14.89 0.04
N PRO A 206 19.87 -15.10 1.35
CA PRO A 206 18.70 -14.57 2.04
C PRO A 206 18.64 -13.03 2.06
N SER A 207 19.74 -12.33 1.78
CA SER A 207 19.76 -10.87 1.67
C SER A 207 18.79 -10.37 0.60
N PHE A 208 18.71 -11.04 -0.56
CA PHE A 208 17.77 -10.70 -1.62
C PHE A 208 16.32 -10.99 -1.23
N LEU A 209 16.10 -12.03 -0.42
CA LEU A 209 14.77 -12.34 0.07
C LEU A 209 14.26 -11.27 1.05
N LEU A 210 15.13 -10.74 1.92
CA LEU A 210 14.81 -9.60 2.79
C LEU A 210 14.54 -8.31 2.00
N ARG A 211 15.27 -8.07 0.90
CA ARG A 211 15.02 -6.95 -0.02
C ARG A 211 13.67 -7.10 -0.73
N CYS A 212 13.36 -8.30 -1.20
CA CYS A 212 12.06 -8.65 -1.78
C CYS A 212 10.90 -8.36 -0.82
N PHE A 213 11.01 -8.83 0.45
CA PHE A 213 10.01 -8.55 1.49
C PHE A 213 9.84 -7.05 1.72
N ARG A 214 10.95 -6.30 1.84
CA ARG A 214 10.91 -4.84 2.03
C ARG A 214 10.23 -4.12 0.88
N LEU A 215 10.49 -4.52 -0.37
CA LEU A 215 9.87 -3.95 -1.56
C LEU A 215 8.36 -4.21 -1.60
N MET A 216 7.93 -5.44 -1.26
CA MET A 216 6.51 -5.78 -1.14
C MET A 216 5.81 -4.92 -0.09
N GLU A 217 6.36 -4.85 1.13
CA GLU A 217 5.77 -4.07 2.21
C GLU A 217 5.76 -2.56 1.89
N ARG A 218 6.77 -2.04 1.16
CA ARG A 218 6.77 -0.66 0.65
C ARG A 218 5.66 -0.42 -0.36
N SER A 219 5.45 -1.35 -1.30
CA SER A 219 4.36 -1.28 -2.28
C SER A 219 2.99 -1.29 -1.58
N LYS A 220 2.76 -2.26 -0.67
CA LYS A 220 1.53 -2.36 0.12
C LYS A 220 1.26 -1.11 0.94
N LYS A 221 2.27 -0.62 1.67
CA LYS A 221 2.16 0.61 2.45
C LYS A 221 1.74 1.78 1.57
N THR A 222 2.32 1.89 0.38
CA THR A 222 2.00 3.00 -0.50
C THR A 222 0.58 2.89 -1.08
N ALA A 223 0.14 1.69 -1.42
CA ALA A 223 -1.24 1.43 -1.82
C ALA A 223 -2.24 1.77 -0.70
N LEU A 224 -1.95 1.39 0.54
CA LEU A 224 -2.78 1.70 1.71
C LEU A 224 -2.83 3.21 1.98
N SER A 225 -1.68 3.88 2.03
CA SER A 225 -1.61 5.33 2.19
C SER A 225 -2.47 6.01 1.12
N TYR A 226 -2.35 5.59 -0.12
CA TYR A 226 -3.16 6.12 -1.21
C TYR A 226 -4.67 5.93 -0.99
N ALA A 227 -5.11 4.73 -0.63
CA ALA A 227 -6.52 4.44 -0.36
C ALA A 227 -7.08 5.33 0.76
N LEU A 228 -6.27 5.65 1.77
CA LEU A 228 -6.66 6.50 2.91
C LEU A 228 -6.70 8.00 2.58
N ILE A 229 -6.11 8.44 1.46
CA ILE A 229 -5.91 9.87 1.11
C ILE A 229 -6.68 10.26 -0.16
N HIS A 230 -7.58 9.39 -0.64
CA HIS A 230 -8.26 9.59 -1.92
C HIS A 230 -9.18 10.85 -1.95
N PRO A 231 -9.28 11.59 -3.09
CA PRO A 231 -10.08 12.81 -3.28
C PRO A 231 -11.56 12.79 -2.84
N HIS A 232 -12.23 11.64 -2.84
CA HIS A 232 -13.61 11.53 -2.32
C HIS A 232 -13.64 11.24 -0.80
N ASP A 233 -12.52 10.76 -0.24
CA ASP A 233 -12.39 10.25 1.12
C ASP A 233 -11.54 11.14 2.04
N PHE A 234 -11.08 12.32 1.59
CA PHE A 234 -10.41 13.31 2.46
C PHE A 234 -11.23 13.68 3.72
N ARG A 235 -12.54 13.38 3.72
CA ARG A 235 -13.45 13.55 4.85
C ARG A 235 -13.33 12.46 5.92
N LEU A 236 -12.75 11.30 5.63
CA LEU A 236 -12.63 10.19 6.58
C LEU A 236 -11.52 10.42 7.62
N ALA A 237 -10.54 11.29 7.33
CA ALA A 237 -9.40 11.56 8.21
C ALA A 237 -9.29 13.01 8.71
N ASN A 238 -10.33 13.85 8.55
CA ASN A 238 -10.28 15.29 8.89
C ASN A 238 -9.00 15.98 8.38
N LEU A 239 -8.60 15.68 7.14
CA LEU A 239 -7.33 16.14 6.58
C LEU A 239 -7.39 17.64 6.27
N PRO A 240 -6.45 18.48 6.78
CA PRO A 240 -6.39 19.90 6.47
C PRO A 240 -5.91 20.10 5.02
N SER A 241 -6.85 20.05 4.08
CA SER A 241 -6.56 20.11 2.64
C SER A 241 -5.72 21.33 2.22
N VAL A 242 -5.80 22.44 2.96
CA VAL A 242 -5.01 23.66 2.73
C VAL A 242 -3.53 23.45 3.06
N GLU A 243 -3.21 22.90 4.24
CA GLU A 243 -1.82 22.67 4.65
C GLU A 243 -1.11 21.65 3.73
N LEU A 244 -1.84 20.62 3.31
CA LEU A 244 -1.34 19.60 2.37
C LEU A 244 -1.05 20.20 0.99
N LYS A 245 -1.97 21.03 0.45
CA LYS A 245 -1.74 21.75 -0.82
C LYS A 245 -0.54 22.69 -0.75
N GLU A 246 -0.40 23.42 0.35
CA GLU A 246 0.75 24.30 0.59
C GLU A 246 2.06 23.48 0.59
N MET A 247 2.09 22.35 1.28
CA MET A 247 3.26 21.48 1.33
C MET A 247 3.68 20.92 -0.03
N ALA A 248 2.74 20.47 -0.88
CA ALA A 248 3.09 20.08 -2.24
C ALA A 248 3.57 21.24 -3.09
N SER A 249 2.97 22.42 -2.95
CA SER A 249 3.42 23.62 -3.68
C SER A 249 4.87 23.95 -3.32
N LEU A 250 5.19 23.93 -2.02
CA LEU A 250 6.57 24.09 -1.54
C LEU A 250 7.50 23.02 -2.13
N LYS A 251 7.11 21.75 -2.09
CA LYS A 251 7.91 20.65 -2.67
C LYS A 251 8.17 20.83 -4.16
N LYS A 252 7.13 21.19 -4.94
CA LYS A 252 7.25 21.48 -6.39
C LYS A 252 8.21 22.66 -6.64
N ASN A 253 8.17 23.70 -5.81
CA ASN A 253 9.09 24.84 -5.95
C ASN A 253 10.53 24.45 -5.64
N VAL A 254 10.77 23.57 -4.66
CA VAL A 254 12.10 23.02 -4.39
C VAL A 254 12.61 22.19 -5.56
N ILE A 255 11.78 21.31 -6.13
CA ILE A 255 12.12 20.52 -7.34
C ILE A 255 12.54 21.44 -8.49
N ARG A 256 11.76 22.49 -8.78
CA ARG A 256 12.10 23.46 -9.85
C ARG A 256 13.38 24.23 -9.57
N ALA A 257 13.60 24.65 -8.32
CA ALA A 257 14.83 25.36 -7.95
C ALA A 257 16.06 24.45 -8.08
N LYS A 258 15.95 23.18 -7.67
CA LYS A 258 16.99 22.16 -7.86
C LYS A 258 17.31 21.97 -9.34
N ALA A 259 16.30 21.79 -10.19
CA ALA A 259 16.49 21.62 -11.63
C ALA A 259 17.24 22.80 -12.27
N LYS A 260 16.87 24.05 -11.90
CA LYS A 260 17.57 25.25 -12.39
C LYS A 260 19.04 25.31 -11.95
N TRP A 261 19.32 24.97 -10.69
CA TRP A 261 20.68 24.93 -10.18
C TRP A 261 21.51 23.82 -10.84
N VAL A 262 20.97 22.61 -10.98
CA VAL A 262 21.65 21.49 -11.65
C VAL A 262 21.93 21.82 -13.11
N ASN A 263 20.97 22.38 -13.85
CA ASN A 263 21.20 22.84 -15.22
C ASN A 263 22.36 23.86 -15.28
N ALA A 264 22.38 24.84 -14.37
CA ALA A 264 23.46 25.82 -14.32
C ALA A 264 24.84 25.23 -13.98
N LEU A 265 24.90 24.11 -13.24
CA LEU A 265 26.16 23.40 -12.96
C LEU A 265 26.81 22.83 -14.24
N HIS A 266 26.02 22.51 -15.27
CA HIS A 266 26.53 21.99 -16.54
C HIS A 266 27.06 23.09 -17.45
N HIS A 267 26.48 24.29 -17.34
CA HIS A 267 26.91 25.47 -18.09
C HIS A 267 27.84 26.39 -17.26
N LYS A 268 28.59 25.81 -16.30
CA LYS A 268 29.54 26.54 -15.42
C LYS A 268 30.49 27.49 -16.16
N THR A 269 30.86 27.17 -17.40
CA THR A 269 31.75 28.01 -18.23
C THR A 269 31.04 29.21 -18.86
N ALA A 270 29.72 29.15 -19.02
CA ALA A 270 28.89 30.21 -19.60
C ALA A 270 28.12 31.03 -18.55
N ILE A 271 27.99 30.52 -17.33
CA ILE A 271 27.24 31.15 -16.24
C ILE A 271 28.21 31.75 -15.22
N PRO A 272 28.09 33.05 -14.87
CA PRO A 272 28.91 33.66 -13.84
C PRO A 272 28.80 32.92 -12.50
N GLU A 273 29.93 32.74 -11.80
CA GLU A 273 29.99 32.05 -10.50
C GLU A 273 28.97 32.61 -9.49
N LYS A 274 28.84 33.94 -9.43
CA LYS A 274 27.85 34.62 -8.57
C LYS A 274 26.41 34.20 -8.87
N GLN A 275 26.06 33.96 -10.13
CA GLN A 275 24.73 33.49 -10.52
C GLN A 275 24.52 32.02 -10.13
N LEU A 276 25.56 31.18 -10.26
CA LEU A 276 25.52 29.79 -9.82
C LEU A 276 25.31 29.68 -8.31
N THR A 277 26.06 30.44 -7.51
CA THR A 277 25.90 30.51 -6.04
C THR A 277 24.49 30.99 -5.67
N SER A 278 23.94 31.98 -6.38
CA SER A 278 22.59 32.46 -6.12
C SER A 278 21.50 31.40 -6.38
N LEU A 279 21.67 30.58 -7.43
CA LEU A 279 20.75 29.47 -7.71
C LEU A 279 20.83 28.38 -6.64
N GLU A 280 22.05 28.05 -6.18
CA GLU A 280 22.26 27.11 -5.08
C GLU A 280 21.61 27.60 -3.78
N GLU A 281 21.85 28.85 -3.40
CA GLU A 281 21.25 29.47 -2.21
C GLU A 281 19.72 29.46 -2.26
N ASN A 282 19.14 29.71 -3.44
CA ASN A 282 17.69 29.64 -3.63
C ASN A 282 17.16 28.22 -3.40
N TYR A 283 17.81 27.21 -3.98
CA TYR A 283 17.47 25.80 -3.75
C TYR A 283 17.58 25.43 -2.26
N LEU A 284 18.71 25.74 -1.62
CA LEU A 284 18.95 25.42 -0.21
C LEU A 284 17.95 26.13 0.73
N LYS A 285 17.59 27.38 0.43
CA LYS A 285 16.57 28.14 1.17
C LYS A 285 15.19 27.49 1.04
N GLY A 286 14.79 27.11 -0.18
CA GLY A 286 13.54 26.40 -0.43
C GLY A 286 13.48 25.06 0.31
N LYS A 287 14.54 24.25 0.20
CA LYS A 287 14.68 22.96 0.90
C LYS A 287 14.53 23.13 2.41
N LYS A 288 15.26 24.07 3.02
CA LYS A 288 15.17 24.37 4.46
C LYS A 288 13.76 24.77 4.87
N HIS A 289 13.08 25.58 4.07
CA HIS A 289 11.71 26.01 4.35
C HIS A 289 10.72 24.82 4.32
N PHE A 290 10.82 23.96 3.29
CA PHE A 290 10.00 22.76 3.18
C PHE A 290 10.21 21.81 4.37
N LEU A 291 11.46 21.51 4.73
CA LEU A 291 11.79 20.63 5.86
C LEU A 291 11.27 21.18 7.20
N LYS A 292 11.31 22.50 7.40
CA LYS A 292 10.71 23.14 8.59
C LYS A 292 9.19 22.95 8.61
N LYS A 293 8.51 23.10 7.48
CA LYS A 293 7.05 22.89 7.37
C LYS A 293 6.69 21.43 7.67
N ILE A 294 7.44 20.48 7.10
CA ILE A 294 7.29 19.04 7.36
C ILE A 294 7.45 18.71 8.86
N SER A 295 8.47 19.28 9.51
CA SER A 295 8.70 19.06 10.95
C SER A 295 7.57 19.64 11.82
N SER A 296 7.00 20.78 11.43
CA SER A 296 5.82 21.32 12.10
C SER A 296 4.59 20.44 11.88
N PHE A 297 4.41 19.92 10.66
CA PHE A 297 3.31 19.06 10.28
C PHE A 297 3.37 17.72 11.02
N SER A 298 4.55 17.10 11.16
CA SER A 298 4.71 15.83 11.86
C SER A 298 4.35 15.91 13.35
N LYS A 299 4.60 17.06 14.00
CA LYS A 299 4.19 17.31 15.39
C LYS A 299 2.69 17.53 15.53
N LYS A 300 2.08 18.24 14.57
CA LYS A 300 0.65 18.59 14.59
C LYS A 300 -0.24 17.40 14.19
N TYR A 301 0.20 16.59 13.23
CA TYR A 301 -0.54 15.47 12.65
C TYR A 301 0.33 14.21 12.53
N PRO A 302 0.79 13.62 13.65
CA PRO A 302 1.77 12.53 13.64
C PRO A 302 1.32 11.29 12.86
N GLN A 303 0.02 10.96 12.89
CA GLN A 303 -0.52 9.79 12.19
C GLN A 303 -0.60 10.00 10.68
N ILE A 304 -1.07 11.18 10.26
CA ILE A 304 -1.13 11.54 8.85
C ILE A 304 0.29 11.61 8.28
N TYR A 305 1.23 12.16 9.05
CA TYR A 305 2.64 12.13 8.71
C TYR A 305 3.18 10.70 8.54
N ALA A 306 2.82 9.78 9.44
CA ALA A 306 3.22 8.38 9.35
C ALA A 306 2.69 7.67 8.09
N LEU A 307 1.51 8.06 7.59
CA LEU A 307 0.96 7.54 6.34
C LEU A 307 1.62 8.16 5.10
N LEU A 308 1.85 9.48 5.11
CA LEU A 308 2.30 10.22 3.92
C LEU A 308 3.81 10.27 3.72
N TYR A 309 4.58 10.37 4.81
CA TYR A 309 5.99 10.77 4.77
C TYR A 309 6.92 9.80 5.48
N ASN A 310 6.41 8.90 6.33
CA ASN A 310 7.26 7.93 6.99
C ASN A 310 7.66 6.81 6.01
N GLU A 311 8.95 6.74 5.71
CA GLU A 311 9.53 5.71 4.84
C GLU A 311 9.87 4.41 5.57
N SER A 312 9.72 4.34 6.90
CA SER A 312 10.03 3.12 7.65
C SER A 312 9.14 1.97 7.17
N ILE A 313 9.76 0.84 6.85
CA ILE A 313 9.08 -0.40 6.50
C ILE A 313 9.42 -1.43 7.58
N VAL A 314 8.39 -2.10 8.08
CA VAL A 314 8.54 -3.25 8.98
C VAL A 314 9.55 -4.26 8.46
N THR A 315 10.39 -4.72 9.36
CA THR A 315 11.38 -5.75 9.10
C THR A 315 10.86 -7.12 9.51
N VAL A 316 11.42 -8.17 8.89
CA VAL A 316 11.16 -9.55 9.32
C VAL A 316 11.48 -9.74 10.81
N GLY A 317 12.56 -9.13 11.30
CA GLY A 317 12.93 -9.20 12.72
C GLY A 317 11.90 -8.59 13.66
N GLU A 318 11.26 -7.48 13.28
CA GLU A 318 10.16 -6.90 14.07
C GLU A 318 8.93 -7.83 14.14
N ILE A 319 8.60 -8.49 13.03
CA ILE A 319 7.52 -9.50 12.98
C ILE A 319 7.89 -10.70 13.85
N GLN A 320 9.12 -11.20 13.75
CA GLN A 320 9.61 -12.33 14.55
C GLN A 320 9.57 -12.03 16.05
N ASN A 321 9.92 -10.81 16.46
CA ASN A 321 9.84 -10.36 17.85
C ASN A 321 8.40 -10.25 18.35
N ARG A 322 7.44 -9.98 17.45
CA ARG A 322 6.02 -9.89 17.76
C ARG A 322 5.34 -11.25 17.94
N LEU A 323 5.86 -12.30 17.29
CA LEU A 323 5.37 -13.67 17.45
C LEU A 323 5.69 -14.18 18.87
N GLU A 324 4.65 -14.28 19.71
CA GLU A 324 4.77 -14.61 21.13
C GLU A 324 4.99 -16.12 21.34
N ARG A 325 4.35 -16.94 20.51
CA ARG A 325 4.27 -18.39 20.68
C ARG A 325 4.98 -19.12 19.53
N PRO A 326 5.65 -20.26 19.78
CA PRO A 326 6.31 -21.05 18.74
C PRO A 326 5.33 -21.68 17.74
N GLU A 327 4.06 -21.85 18.13
CA GLU A 327 2.96 -22.34 17.28
C GLU A 327 2.39 -21.25 16.35
N GLN A 328 2.90 -20.02 16.42
CA GLN A 328 2.48 -18.93 15.53
C GLN A 328 3.32 -18.89 14.27
N VAL A 329 2.62 -18.73 13.15
CA VAL A 329 3.22 -18.51 11.84
C VAL A 329 2.56 -17.34 11.15
N PHE A 330 3.38 -16.47 10.59
CA PHE A 330 2.96 -15.28 9.87
C PHE A 330 3.12 -15.51 8.37
N LEU A 331 2.01 -15.40 7.63
CA LEU A 331 1.94 -15.63 6.20
C LEU A 331 1.51 -14.34 5.49
N SER A 332 2.46 -13.64 4.87
CA SER A 332 2.19 -12.42 4.09
C SER A 332 2.19 -12.72 2.59
N TYR A 333 1.13 -12.33 1.90
CA TYR A 333 1.00 -12.50 0.46
C TYR A 333 1.33 -11.23 -0.32
N TYR A 334 1.76 -11.32 -1.57
CA TYR A 334 1.76 -10.19 -2.51
C TYR A 334 1.32 -10.68 -3.88
N ASN A 335 0.26 -10.04 -4.38
CA ASN A 335 -0.49 -10.49 -5.54
C ASN A 335 -0.07 -9.64 -6.75
N THR A 336 0.53 -10.24 -7.78
CA THR A 336 0.85 -9.58 -9.06
C THR A 336 0.06 -10.19 -10.19
N ASP A 337 0.15 -9.62 -11.40
CA ASP A 337 -0.58 -10.16 -12.56
C ASP A 337 -0.16 -11.63 -12.86
N ASP A 338 1.15 -11.89 -12.81
CA ASP A 338 1.71 -13.20 -13.20
C ASP A 338 1.91 -14.19 -12.04
N TYR A 339 2.11 -13.68 -10.82
CA TYR A 339 2.60 -14.47 -9.68
C TYR A 339 1.91 -14.11 -8.37
N LEU A 340 1.82 -15.10 -7.49
CA LEU A 340 1.55 -14.94 -6.08
C LEU A 340 2.83 -15.19 -5.29
N TYR A 341 3.26 -14.20 -4.51
CA TYR A 341 4.36 -14.36 -3.56
C TYR A 341 3.77 -14.62 -2.17
N GLY A 342 4.26 -15.65 -1.47
CA GLY A 342 3.92 -15.88 -0.07
C GLY A 342 5.17 -15.99 0.78
N PHE A 343 5.19 -15.25 1.89
CA PHE A 343 6.28 -15.19 2.86
C PHE A 343 5.81 -15.81 4.16
N VAL A 344 6.44 -16.93 4.54
CA VAL A 344 6.21 -17.65 5.79
C VAL A 344 7.29 -17.24 6.80
N ILE A 345 6.87 -16.53 7.84
CA ILE A 345 7.74 -16.03 8.90
C ILE A 345 7.35 -16.72 10.21
N THR A 346 8.34 -17.31 10.85
CA THR A 346 8.25 -17.91 12.19
C THR A 346 9.28 -17.24 13.09
N ARG A 347 9.22 -17.46 14.40
CA ARG A 347 10.16 -16.86 15.37
C ARG A 347 11.64 -17.01 15.01
N SER A 348 12.03 -18.09 14.31
CA SER A 348 13.42 -18.37 13.94
C SER A 348 13.66 -18.54 12.43
N GLY A 349 12.61 -18.51 11.61
CA GLY A 349 12.73 -18.85 10.19
C GLY A 349 11.98 -17.89 9.28
N LEU A 350 12.53 -17.71 8.08
CA LEU A 350 11.94 -17.00 6.96
C LEU A 350 12.00 -17.93 5.74
N LYS A 351 10.85 -18.18 5.12
CA LYS A 351 10.76 -18.87 3.83
C LYS A 351 9.83 -18.08 2.92
N ALA A 352 10.03 -18.19 1.61
CA ALA A 352 9.08 -17.65 0.66
C ALA A 352 8.94 -18.54 -0.56
N LYS A 353 7.77 -18.52 -1.16
CA LYS A 353 7.52 -19.13 -2.47
C LYS A 353 6.90 -18.12 -3.41
N ARG A 354 7.30 -18.19 -4.68
CA ARG A 354 6.62 -17.58 -5.80
C ARG A 354 5.85 -18.68 -6.53
N ILE A 355 4.55 -18.45 -6.71
CA ILE A 355 3.62 -19.36 -7.38
C ILE A 355 3.16 -18.67 -8.66
N GLU A 356 3.31 -19.33 -9.80
CA GLU A 356 2.77 -18.83 -11.07
C GLU A 356 1.26 -18.98 -11.06
N LYS A 357 0.56 -17.92 -11.49
CA LYS A 357 -0.90 -17.93 -11.56
C LYS A 357 -1.35 -18.64 -12.83
N THR A 358 -2.00 -19.78 -12.67
CA THR A 358 -2.61 -20.53 -13.78
C THR A 358 -4.05 -20.13 -14.06
N GLU A 359 -4.71 -19.51 -13.08
CA GLU A 359 -6.11 -19.11 -13.12
C GLU A 359 -6.27 -17.70 -12.52
N ASN A 360 -7.39 -17.04 -12.84
CA ASN A 360 -7.69 -15.74 -12.27
C ASN A 360 -8.18 -15.89 -10.83
N LEU A 361 -7.23 -15.86 -9.89
CA LEU A 361 -7.46 -15.93 -8.45
C LEU A 361 -8.54 -14.94 -7.99
N ASP A 362 -8.52 -13.70 -8.50
CA ASP A 362 -9.45 -12.65 -8.10
C ASP A 362 -10.89 -13.01 -8.51
N THR A 363 -11.07 -13.61 -9.69
CA THR A 363 -12.37 -14.14 -10.15
C THR A 363 -12.86 -15.29 -9.26
N GLN A 364 -11.99 -16.24 -8.91
CA GLN A 364 -12.35 -17.37 -8.05
C GLN A 364 -12.81 -16.91 -6.66
N ILE A 365 -12.11 -15.92 -6.08
CA ILE A 365 -12.48 -15.35 -4.79
C ILE A 365 -13.83 -14.64 -4.87
N PHE A 366 -14.06 -13.88 -5.95
CA PHE A 366 -15.34 -13.20 -6.18
C PHE A 366 -16.50 -14.18 -6.35
N GLN A 367 -16.32 -15.25 -7.13
CA GLN A 367 -17.33 -16.30 -7.30
C GLN A 367 -17.65 -16.99 -5.98
N LEU A 368 -16.64 -17.33 -5.18
CA LEU A 368 -16.86 -17.91 -3.85
C LEU A 368 -17.69 -16.98 -2.96
N HIS A 369 -17.44 -15.67 -3.00
CA HIS A 369 -18.26 -14.68 -2.29
C HIS A 369 -19.70 -14.65 -2.76
N GLN A 370 -19.93 -14.67 -4.08
CA GLN A 370 -21.28 -14.66 -4.63
C GLN A 370 -22.09 -15.89 -4.19
N ILE A 371 -21.45 -17.06 -4.16
CA ILE A 371 -22.07 -18.30 -3.67
C ILE A 371 -22.44 -18.20 -2.19
N LEU A 372 -21.56 -17.62 -1.36
CA LEU A 372 -21.81 -17.45 0.08
C LEU A 372 -22.87 -16.38 0.38
N GLN A 373 -23.07 -15.40 -0.50
CA GLN A 373 -24.04 -14.32 -0.34
C GLN A 373 -25.41 -14.63 -0.97
N SER A 374 -25.52 -15.66 -1.82
CA SER A 374 -26.77 -15.94 -2.51
C SER A 374 -27.82 -16.49 -1.53
N ASN A 375 -28.71 -15.63 -1.06
CA ASN A 375 -29.91 -15.99 -0.26
C ASN A 375 -30.98 -16.75 -1.08
N LYS A 376 -30.64 -17.30 -2.25
CA LYS A 376 -31.59 -18.04 -3.09
C LYS A 376 -31.71 -19.46 -2.54
N GLU A 377 -32.78 -19.69 -1.79
CA GLU A 377 -33.10 -20.96 -1.12
C GLU A 377 -33.10 -22.20 -2.03
N GLU A 378 -33.06 -22.05 -3.36
CA GLU A 378 -33.37 -23.15 -4.29
C GLU A 378 -32.18 -23.76 -5.05
N THR A 379 -30.98 -23.16 -5.08
CA THR A 379 -29.78 -23.83 -5.66
C THR A 379 -28.50 -23.33 -5.01
N HIS A 380 -28.15 -23.88 -3.85
CA HIS A 380 -26.74 -23.82 -3.43
C HIS A 380 -25.98 -24.73 -4.39
N ASP A 381 -25.18 -24.17 -5.30
CA ASP A 381 -24.24 -24.98 -6.09
C ASP A 381 -23.10 -25.43 -5.16
N CYS A 382 -23.42 -26.40 -4.29
CA CYS A 382 -22.47 -26.98 -3.36
C CYS A 382 -21.28 -27.59 -4.11
N ALA A 383 -21.46 -28.05 -5.35
CA ALA A 383 -20.36 -28.58 -6.14
C ALA A 383 -19.39 -27.47 -6.54
N GLU A 384 -19.90 -26.33 -7.00
CA GLU A 384 -19.10 -25.14 -7.29
C GLU A 384 -18.41 -24.60 -6.03
N PHE A 385 -19.12 -24.50 -4.90
CA PHE A 385 -18.52 -24.16 -3.61
C PHE A 385 -17.38 -25.10 -3.26
N ASN A 386 -17.61 -26.42 -3.31
CA ASN A 386 -16.62 -27.42 -2.94
C ASN A 386 -15.35 -27.30 -3.79
N ASN A 387 -15.53 -27.12 -5.10
CA ASN A 387 -14.43 -26.98 -6.05
C ASN A 387 -13.63 -25.71 -5.77
N LEU A 388 -14.29 -24.55 -5.67
CA LEU A 388 -13.61 -23.27 -5.40
C LEU A 388 -12.94 -23.25 -4.03
N ALA A 389 -13.61 -23.74 -2.99
CA ALA A 389 -13.08 -23.78 -1.63
C ALA A 389 -11.84 -24.69 -1.51
N LEU A 390 -11.81 -25.81 -2.24
CA LEU A 390 -10.65 -26.70 -2.30
C LEU A 390 -9.53 -26.11 -3.16
N GLN A 391 -9.85 -25.58 -4.35
CA GLN A 391 -8.87 -24.95 -5.24
C GLN A 391 -8.15 -23.78 -4.56
N LEU A 392 -8.89 -22.89 -3.90
CA LEU A 392 -8.28 -21.76 -3.18
C LEU A 392 -7.39 -22.22 -2.03
N TYR A 393 -7.73 -23.31 -1.32
CA TYR A 393 -6.82 -23.90 -0.33
C TYR A 393 -5.53 -24.42 -0.98
N GLN A 394 -5.63 -25.13 -2.10
CA GLN A 394 -4.49 -25.70 -2.83
C GLN A 394 -3.58 -24.62 -3.42
N GLN A 395 -4.13 -23.49 -3.83
CA GLN A 395 -3.36 -22.37 -4.36
C GLN A 395 -2.74 -21.51 -3.26
N LEU A 396 -3.50 -21.19 -2.21
CA LEU A 396 -3.08 -20.22 -1.20
C LEU A 396 -2.29 -20.84 -0.06
N LEU A 397 -2.68 -22.01 0.46
CA LEU A 397 -2.12 -22.55 1.72
C LEU A 397 -1.25 -23.79 1.51
N GLN A 398 -1.73 -24.75 0.73
CA GLN A 398 -1.03 -26.02 0.51
C GLN A 398 0.44 -25.87 0.10
N PRO A 399 0.84 -24.88 -0.75
CA PRO A 399 2.24 -24.74 -1.15
C PRO A 399 3.17 -24.38 0.02
N PHE A 400 2.64 -23.85 1.11
CA PHE A 400 3.40 -23.43 2.28
C PHE A 400 3.40 -24.45 3.41
N GLU A 401 2.67 -25.56 3.26
CA GLU A 401 2.63 -26.62 4.27
C GLU A 401 3.97 -27.39 4.38
N PRO A 402 4.29 -27.93 5.57
CA PRO A 402 3.53 -27.86 6.82
C PRO A 402 3.60 -26.47 7.47
N LEU A 403 2.46 -26.00 7.98
CA LEU A 403 2.30 -24.76 8.74
C LEU A 403 1.98 -25.06 10.20
N GLN A 404 2.31 -24.13 11.09
CA GLN A 404 1.92 -24.19 12.49
C GLN A 404 0.41 -23.94 12.68
N GLU A 405 -0.12 -24.37 13.83
CA GLU A 405 -1.56 -24.34 14.12
C GLU A 405 -2.15 -22.92 14.20
N GLU A 406 -1.38 -21.92 14.63
CA GLU A 406 -1.85 -20.53 14.72
C GLU A 406 -1.34 -19.70 13.53
N LEU A 407 -2.23 -19.52 12.55
CA LEU A 407 -1.92 -18.87 11.29
C LEU A 407 -2.34 -17.40 11.30
N ILE A 408 -1.37 -16.51 11.23
CA ILE A 408 -1.54 -15.07 11.09
C ILE A 408 -1.39 -14.72 9.61
N ILE A 409 -2.46 -14.30 8.94
CA ILE A 409 -2.46 -13.99 7.52
C ILE A 409 -2.45 -12.48 7.30
N VAL A 410 -1.50 -12.00 6.49
CA VAL A 410 -1.56 -10.65 5.90
C VAL A 410 -1.83 -10.79 4.40
N PRO A 411 -3.06 -10.53 3.95
CA PRO A 411 -3.44 -10.67 2.56
C PRO A 411 -2.88 -9.53 1.71
N ASP A 412 -3.12 -9.63 0.40
CA ASP A 412 -2.96 -8.53 -0.55
C ASP A 412 -4.08 -8.58 -1.59
N GLY A 413 -4.60 -7.42 -1.97
CA GLY A 413 -5.70 -7.30 -2.93
C GLY A 413 -6.91 -8.19 -2.61
N ALA A 414 -7.38 -8.95 -3.61
CA ALA A 414 -8.55 -9.82 -3.50
C ALA A 414 -8.42 -10.91 -2.42
N ILE A 415 -7.20 -11.32 -2.06
CA ILE A 415 -6.95 -12.32 -1.02
C ILE A 415 -7.54 -11.88 0.33
N GLY A 416 -7.67 -10.56 0.54
CA GLY A 416 -8.27 -10.01 1.77
C GLY A 416 -9.73 -10.36 1.96
N TYR A 417 -10.41 -10.80 0.90
CA TYR A 417 -11.80 -11.26 0.97
C TYR A 417 -11.90 -12.76 1.14
N VAL A 418 -10.83 -13.55 1.02
CA VAL A 418 -10.92 -15.00 1.10
C VAL A 418 -11.54 -15.41 2.44
N PRO A 419 -12.65 -16.17 2.44
CA PRO A 419 -13.24 -16.70 3.66
C PRO A 419 -12.42 -17.92 4.10
N PHE A 420 -11.18 -17.70 4.59
CA PHE A 420 -10.22 -18.78 4.87
C PHE A 420 -10.81 -19.92 5.72
N ASN A 421 -11.61 -19.58 6.72
CA ASN A 421 -12.28 -20.55 7.59
C ASN A 421 -13.20 -21.53 6.83
N ALA A 422 -13.80 -21.08 5.72
CA ALA A 422 -14.72 -21.87 4.90
C ALA A 422 -14.02 -22.66 3.79
N LEU A 423 -12.70 -22.51 3.61
CA LEU A 423 -11.94 -23.31 2.64
C LEU A 423 -11.90 -24.79 3.04
N LEU A 424 -11.73 -25.67 2.05
CA LEU A 424 -11.72 -27.12 2.28
C LEU A 424 -10.31 -27.68 2.11
N THR A 425 -9.89 -28.49 3.07
CA THR A 425 -8.57 -29.15 3.06
C THR A 425 -8.55 -30.43 2.22
N GLU A 426 -9.72 -31.01 1.98
CA GLU A 426 -9.94 -32.20 1.15
C GLU A 426 -11.32 -32.15 0.50
N ALA A 427 -11.50 -32.90 -0.59
CA ALA A 427 -12.79 -32.99 -1.26
C ALA A 427 -13.80 -33.72 -0.37
N PRO A 428 -15.03 -33.18 -0.20
CA PRO A 428 -16.03 -33.81 0.65
C PRO A 428 -16.59 -35.10 0.00
N THR A 429 -16.90 -36.09 0.83
CA THR A 429 -17.45 -37.38 0.37
C THR A 429 -18.94 -37.32 0.03
N LYS A 430 -19.67 -36.34 0.57
CA LYS A 430 -21.10 -36.10 0.32
C LYS A 430 -21.35 -34.62 0.07
N THR A 431 -21.89 -34.27 -1.09
CA THR A 431 -22.21 -32.89 -1.45
C THR A 431 -23.31 -32.31 -0.55
N CYS A 432 -23.16 -31.03 -0.18
CA CYS A 432 -24.05 -30.27 0.70
C CYS A 432 -24.16 -30.78 2.16
N ALA A 433 -23.37 -31.78 2.56
CA ALA A 433 -23.31 -32.26 3.94
C ALA A 433 -22.29 -31.46 4.77
N PHE A 434 -22.50 -30.16 4.92
CA PHE A 434 -21.52 -29.21 5.50
C PHE A 434 -21.00 -29.62 6.89
N SER A 435 -21.80 -30.28 7.72
CA SER A 435 -21.36 -30.77 9.04
C SER A 435 -20.23 -31.82 8.97
N SER A 436 -20.05 -32.46 7.81
CA SER A 436 -19.00 -33.45 7.56
C SER A 436 -17.80 -32.89 6.80
N TYR A 437 -17.80 -31.60 6.45
CA TYR A 437 -16.74 -31.00 5.64
C TYR A 437 -15.48 -30.74 6.46
N SER A 438 -14.33 -31.01 5.86
CA SER A 438 -13.01 -30.77 6.43
C SER A 438 -12.57 -29.31 6.22
N PHE A 439 -13.33 -28.41 6.84
CA PHE A 439 -13.07 -26.97 6.83
C PHE A 439 -11.69 -26.63 7.41
N LEU A 440 -11.04 -25.61 6.83
CA LEU A 440 -9.73 -25.14 7.26
C LEU A 440 -9.71 -24.71 8.73
N LEU A 441 -10.84 -24.18 9.24
CA LEU A 441 -11.00 -23.79 10.64
C LEU A 441 -10.81 -24.95 11.63
N HIS A 442 -10.99 -26.20 11.19
CA HIS A 442 -10.72 -27.39 12.02
C HIS A 442 -9.23 -27.72 12.13
N LYS A 443 -8.40 -27.18 11.23
CA LYS A 443 -6.95 -27.44 11.15
C LYS A 443 -6.11 -26.29 11.73
N TYR A 444 -6.53 -25.04 11.52
CA TYR A 444 -5.77 -23.86 11.93
C TYR A 444 -6.63 -22.85 12.70
N GLN A 445 -6.06 -22.22 13.72
CA GLN A 445 -6.58 -21.00 14.31
C GLN A 445 -6.11 -19.81 13.45
N ILE A 446 -7.02 -19.19 12.71
CA ILE A 446 -6.68 -18.15 11.74
C ILE A 446 -6.97 -16.76 12.31
N SER A 447 -6.00 -15.85 12.22
CA SER A 447 -6.18 -14.42 12.43
C SER A 447 -5.71 -13.63 11.21
N MET A 448 -6.48 -12.62 10.79
CA MET A 448 -6.13 -11.78 9.66
C MET A 448 -5.72 -10.39 10.13
N HIS A 449 -4.68 -9.84 9.50
CA HIS A 449 -4.17 -8.50 9.74
C HIS A 449 -4.07 -7.72 8.44
N TYR A 450 -4.25 -6.41 8.50
CA TYR A 450 -4.31 -5.54 7.31
C TYR A 450 -2.94 -5.32 6.67
N SER A 451 -1.90 -5.31 7.49
CA SER A 451 -0.52 -5.09 7.05
C SER A 451 0.45 -5.67 8.05
N SER A 452 1.66 -5.99 7.58
CA SER A 452 2.72 -6.48 8.46
C SER A 452 3.19 -5.40 9.45
N GLU A 453 3.12 -4.13 9.04
CA GLU A 453 3.43 -2.98 9.88
C GLU A 453 2.46 -2.84 11.06
N GLU A 454 1.16 -2.97 10.80
CA GLU A 454 0.13 -2.95 11.85
C GLU A 454 0.39 -4.07 12.84
N PHE A 455 0.49 -5.33 12.39
CA PHE A 455 0.76 -6.47 13.26
C PHE A 455 1.99 -6.26 14.15
N ALA A 456 3.11 -5.82 13.56
CA ALA A 456 4.37 -5.66 14.27
C ALA A 456 4.36 -4.49 15.27
N LYS A 457 3.65 -3.41 14.96
CA LYS A 457 3.59 -2.19 15.78
C LYS A 457 2.39 -2.12 16.69
N ASP A 458 1.47 -3.09 16.59
CA ASP A 458 0.24 -3.08 17.34
C ASP A 458 0.58 -3.08 18.84
N ALA A 459 0.25 -1.97 19.49
CA ALA A 459 0.51 -1.76 20.90
C ALA A 459 -0.54 -2.54 21.69
N PHE A 460 -0.41 -3.86 21.76
CA PHE A 460 -1.06 -4.62 22.82
C PHE A 460 -0.40 -4.22 24.14
N ALA A 461 -0.86 -3.09 24.68
CA ALA A 461 -0.53 -2.64 26.01
C ALA A 461 -0.82 -3.81 26.95
N LYS A 462 0.25 -4.45 27.46
CA LYS A 462 0.27 -5.54 28.45
C LYS A 462 -1.14 -5.98 28.84
N ASN A 463 -1.66 -7.03 28.19
CA ASN A 463 -2.99 -7.64 28.38
C ASN A 463 -3.54 -7.42 29.81
N LYS A 464 -4.20 -6.28 30.05
CA LYS A 464 -5.02 -6.13 31.24
C LYS A 464 -6.25 -6.94 30.92
N LYS A 465 -6.38 -8.12 31.53
CA LYS A 465 -7.61 -8.91 31.43
C LYS A 465 -8.78 -8.04 31.86
N THR A 466 -9.58 -7.58 30.90
CA THR A 466 -10.77 -6.77 31.17
C THR A 466 -11.98 -7.68 31.25
N TRP A 467 -12.07 -8.44 32.34
CA TRP A 467 -13.22 -9.30 32.61
C TRP A 467 -14.51 -8.47 32.70
N GLY A 468 -15.57 -8.91 32.00
CA GLY A 468 -16.94 -8.43 32.17
C GLY A 468 -17.26 -7.00 31.71
N ARG A 469 -16.33 -6.28 31.07
CA ARG A 469 -16.59 -4.93 30.56
C ARG A 469 -16.78 -4.97 29.05
N PHE A 470 -18.02 -5.10 28.60
CA PHE A 470 -18.34 -4.97 27.18
C PHE A 470 -19.60 -4.12 26.99
N MET A 471 -19.75 -3.54 25.80
CA MET A 471 -20.92 -2.77 25.43
C MET A 471 -21.53 -3.29 24.14
N ALA A 472 -22.83 -3.57 24.16
CA ALA A 472 -23.58 -3.95 22.98
C ALA A 472 -24.29 -2.76 22.34
N ILE A 473 -24.34 -2.73 21.01
CA ILE A 473 -25.02 -1.72 20.20
C ILE A 473 -26.04 -2.45 19.32
N SER A 474 -27.32 -2.10 19.48
CA SER A 474 -28.47 -2.75 18.83
C SER A 474 -29.51 -1.71 18.42
N GLU A 475 -30.19 -1.88 17.28
CA GLU A 475 -31.23 -0.93 16.83
C GLU A 475 -32.55 -1.09 17.58
N ASP A 476 -32.84 -2.30 18.08
CA ASP A 476 -34.13 -2.63 18.67
C ASP A 476 -34.04 -2.89 20.17
N ASP A 477 -35.05 -2.43 20.91
CA ASP A 477 -35.24 -2.63 22.36
C ASP A 477 -35.65 -4.08 22.69
N LYS A 478 -36.09 -4.85 21.69
CA LYS A 478 -36.78 -6.15 21.86
C LYS A 478 -36.00 -7.39 21.42
N SER A 479 -34.69 -7.31 21.23
CA SER A 479 -33.93 -8.48 20.78
C SER A 479 -33.47 -9.38 21.95
N TYR A 480 -33.37 -10.69 21.68
CA TYR A 480 -32.67 -11.69 22.51
C TYR A 480 -31.31 -11.18 23.04
N VAL A 481 -30.66 -10.30 22.27
CA VAL A 481 -29.39 -9.66 22.59
C VAL A 481 -29.47 -8.81 23.85
N HIS A 482 -30.55 -8.04 24.08
CA HIS A 482 -30.68 -7.24 25.30
C HIS A 482 -30.70 -8.11 26.57
N THR A 483 -31.46 -9.21 26.53
CA THR A 483 -31.54 -10.18 27.62
C THR A 483 -30.18 -10.86 27.83
N LEU A 484 -29.52 -11.29 26.75
CA LEU A 484 -28.20 -11.92 26.80
C LEU A 484 -27.13 -10.98 27.34
N VAL A 485 -27.09 -9.73 26.88
CA VAL A 485 -26.13 -8.71 27.33
C VAL A 485 -26.29 -8.41 28.81
N LYS A 486 -27.54 -8.29 29.30
CA LYS A 486 -27.82 -8.15 30.73
C LYS A 486 -27.40 -9.37 31.54
N GLN A 487 -27.68 -10.59 31.06
CA GLN A 487 -27.28 -11.84 31.73
C GLN A 487 -25.76 -11.97 31.85
N LEU A 488 -25.03 -11.51 30.85
CA LEU A 488 -23.57 -11.51 30.81
C LEU A 488 -22.94 -10.32 31.55
N GLY A 489 -23.75 -9.44 32.17
CA GLY A 489 -23.27 -8.27 32.93
C GLY A 489 -22.74 -7.12 32.08
N GLY A 490 -23.07 -7.08 30.79
CA GLY A 490 -22.67 -6.02 29.85
C GLY A 490 -23.60 -4.81 29.88
N ASN A 491 -23.09 -3.69 29.36
CA ASN A 491 -23.90 -2.50 29.09
C ASN A 491 -24.43 -2.55 27.66
N TRP A 492 -25.50 -1.82 27.38
CA TRP A 492 -26.03 -1.72 26.02
C TRP A 492 -26.45 -0.28 25.71
N ILE A 493 -26.39 0.10 24.43
CA ILE A 493 -26.88 1.37 23.92
C ILE A 493 -27.76 1.08 22.70
N LYS A 494 -28.95 1.71 22.67
CA LYS A 494 -29.82 1.69 21.51
C LYS A 494 -29.20 2.52 20.39
N ARG A 495 -29.17 1.99 19.17
CA ARG A 495 -28.74 2.69 17.94
C ARG A 495 -29.81 3.68 17.48
N GLU A 496 -30.37 4.48 18.38
CA GLU A 496 -31.14 5.67 18.00
C GLU A 496 -30.14 6.80 17.76
N ARG A 497 -29.75 7.02 16.49
CA ARG A 497 -28.86 8.11 16.08
C ARG A 497 -27.73 8.38 17.08
N SER A 498 -26.91 7.37 17.39
CA SER A 498 -25.68 7.61 18.15
C SER A 498 -24.86 8.65 17.37
N THR A 499 -24.74 9.87 17.90
CA THR A 499 -23.82 10.87 17.34
C THR A 499 -22.44 10.21 17.29
N GLU A 500 -21.70 10.41 16.21
CA GLU A 500 -20.38 9.81 15.99
C GLU A 500 -19.49 9.90 17.25
N ASP A 501 -19.58 11.03 17.97
CA ASP A 501 -18.97 11.26 19.27
C ASP A 501 -19.29 10.21 20.35
N LEU A 502 -20.54 9.75 20.46
CA LEU A 502 -20.93 8.73 21.43
C LEU A 502 -20.29 7.38 21.08
N LEU A 503 -20.28 7.02 19.78
CA LEU A 503 -19.64 5.79 19.32
C LEU A 503 -18.13 5.82 19.59
N VAL A 504 -17.49 6.96 19.32
CA VAL A 504 -16.06 7.18 19.53
C VAL A 504 -15.70 7.14 21.02
N LYS A 505 -16.48 7.82 21.87
CA LYS A 505 -16.32 7.75 23.33
C LYS A 505 -16.47 6.31 23.83
N THR A 506 -17.47 5.59 23.32
CA THR A 506 -17.71 4.18 23.64
C THR A 506 -16.53 3.29 23.27
N MET A 507 -15.95 3.46 22.07
CA MET A 507 -14.73 2.76 21.61
C MET A 507 -13.49 3.06 22.47
N HIS A 508 -13.44 4.22 23.12
CA HIS A 508 -12.35 4.58 24.02
C HIS A 508 -12.50 3.95 25.41
N VAL A 509 -13.72 3.90 25.94
CA VAL A 509 -13.99 3.46 27.32
C VAL A 509 -14.12 1.95 27.43
N HIS A 510 -14.72 1.29 26.44
CA HIS A 510 -15.03 -0.12 26.50
C HIS A 510 -13.97 -0.97 25.77
N PRO A 511 -13.47 -2.04 26.41
CA PRO A 511 -12.45 -2.91 25.82
C PRO A 511 -13.02 -3.94 24.84
N LEU A 512 -14.33 -4.20 24.88
CA LEU A 512 -15.05 -5.04 23.92
C LEU A 512 -16.36 -4.37 23.52
N LEU A 513 -16.61 -4.27 22.23
CA LEU A 513 -17.86 -3.79 21.65
C LEU A 513 -18.53 -4.90 20.84
N LEU A 514 -19.83 -5.07 21.02
CA LEU A 514 -20.64 -6.03 20.27
C LEU A 514 -21.65 -5.27 19.42
N PHE A 515 -21.55 -5.38 18.10
CA PHE A 515 -22.56 -4.86 17.18
C PHE A 515 -23.51 -6.00 16.82
N ALA A 516 -24.76 -5.87 17.24
CA ALA A 516 -25.73 -6.96 17.21
C ALA A 516 -26.53 -7.06 15.91
N ASN A 517 -26.49 -6.01 15.09
CA ASN A 517 -27.24 -5.84 13.85
C ASN A 517 -26.27 -5.53 12.70
N GLU A 518 -26.79 -5.48 11.47
CA GLU A 518 -26.02 -5.05 10.30
C GLU A 518 -25.36 -3.69 10.53
N VAL A 519 -24.03 -3.68 10.40
CA VAL A 519 -23.27 -2.43 10.33
C VAL A 519 -23.44 -1.90 8.91
N VAL A 520 -24.48 -1.11 8.68
CA VAL A 520 -24.60 -0.33 7.45
C VAL A 520 -23.49 0.73 7.46
N SER A 521 -22.50 0.53 6.59
CA SER A 521 -21.45 1.51 6.30
C SER A 521 -21.98 2.54 5.31
N TYR A 522 -22.08 3.80 5.74
CA TYR A 522 -22.42 4.88 4.82
C TYR A 522 -21.19 5.24 3.98
N ASN A 523 -21.25 4.97 2.68
CA ASN A 523 -20.25 5.47 1.74
C ASN A 523 -20.32 7.00 1.69
N GLY A 524 -19.16 7.66 1.53
CA GLY A 524 -19.05 9.12 1.54
C GLY A 524 -20.00 9.85 0.57
N ASP A 525 -20.50 9.16 -0.45
CA ASP A 525 -21.49 9.68 -1.41
C ASP A 525 -22.88 9.89 -0.80
N GLU A 526 -23.32 9.04 0.12
CA GLU A 526 -24.62 9.19 0.80
C GLU A 526 -24.63 10.34 1.83
N ARG A 527 -23.44 10.76 2.31
CA ARG A 527 -23.29 11.95 3.16
C ARG A 527 -23.74 13.24 2.46
N SER A 528 -23.83 13.26 1.13
CA SER A 528 -24.27 14.42 0.35
C SER A 528 -25.77 14.44 0.04
N ARG A 529 -26.50 13.33 0.26
CA ARG A 529 -27.87 13.15 -0.23
C ARG A 529 -28.96 13.26 0.84
N SER A 530 -28.61 13.32 2.12
CA SER A 530 -29.61 13.47 3.20
C SER A 530 -29.50 14.83 3.91
N PRO A 531 -30.31 15.83 3.51
CA PRO A 531 -30.39 17.11 4.23
C PRO A 531 -31.09 16.99 5.60
N LEU A 532 -31.57 15.79 5.97
CA LEU A 532 -32.36 15.53 7.18
C LEU A 532 -31.55 15.02 8.38
N LEU A 533 -30.24 14.79 8.22
CA LEU A 533 -29.42 14.19 9.29
C LEU A 533 -28.46 15.14 10.00
N TRP A 534 -28.22 16.35 9.50
CA TRP A 534 -27.39 17.34 10.19
C TRP A 534 -27.85 18.77 9.90
N LEU A 535 -28.32 19.45 10.94
CA LEU A 535 -28.36 20.91 10.95
C LEU A 535 -26.91 21.38 10.95
N ALA A 536 -26.49 22.00 9.85
CA ALA A 536 -25.38 22.94 9.89
C ALA A 536 -25.73 23.96 10.97
N ASP A 537 -24.93 24.04 12.03
CA ASP A 537 -25.10 25.10 13.00
C ASP A 537 -24.83 26.41 12.25
N GLN A 538 -25.91 27.16 12.03
CA GLN A 538 -25.87 28.56 11.70
C GLN A 538 -25.56 29.32 12.98
N SER A 539 -24.30 29.66 13.19
CA SER A 539 -23.86 30.93 13.80
C SER A 539 -22.35 31.07 13.69
#